data_AF-A0A0H3DIH7-F1
#
_entry.id   AF-A0A0H3DIH7-F1
#
_cell.length_a   1.000
_cell.length_b   1.000
_cell.length_c   1.000
_cell.angle_alpha   90.00
_cell.angle_beta   90.00
_cell.angle_gamma   90.00
#
_symmetry.space_group_name_H-M   'P 1'
#
loop_
_entity.id
_entity.type
_entity.pdbx_description
1 polymer ?
#
loop_
_entity_poly.entity_id
_entity_poly.type
_entity_poly.pdbx_seq_one_letter_code
_entity_poly.pdbx_strand_id
1 'polypeptide(L)'
;MADPHLTLPERSALLALMTLIREASNANLTDELGIKIKKEERQHLIELGYIKAWQTGRYRAWVHELTDEGWRRCGDELGSPTPKGAPKATRLQYSLTRRFAAFMARSDLRIADIFVLDDESTPAVDMTDRIRAAYTELATAPSAGVSLTRLRRAFADVARSDLDAALLRLALEPSVRLNPEFNQKTLTPADRAAALRTGGEDVHLLSIEQS
;
A
#
# COMPACT_ATOMS: atom_id res chain seq x y z
N MET A 1 -17.55 -18.02 9.21
CA MET A 1 -17.78 -18.92 8.06
C MET A 1 -16.50 -19.68 7.82
N ALA A 2 -16.57 -20.97 7.49
CA ALA A 2 -15.38 -21.81 7.33
C ALA A 2 -14.46 -21.21 6.26
N ASP A 3 -13.22 -20.89 6.63
CA ASP A 3 -12.18 -20.44 5.70
C ASP A 3 -11.87 -21.63 4.77
N PRO A 4 -12.30 -21.59 3.49
CA PRO A 4 -11.99 -22.68 2.58
C PRO A 4 -10.48 -22.67 2.34
N HIS A 5 -9.82 -23.75 2.71
CA HIS A 5 -8.37 -23.86 2.53
C HIS A 5 -8.01 -23.73 1.04
N LEU A 6 -7.54 -22.54 0.65
CA LEU A 6 -7.00 -22.30 -0.67
C LEU A 6 -5.79 -23.20 -0.92
N THR A 7 -5.76 -23.81 -2.09
CA THR A 7 -4.60 -24.55 -2.57
C THR A 7 -3.42 -23.60 -2.81
N LEU A 8 -2.20 -24.13 -2.88
CA LEU A 8 -1.03 -23.30 -3.17
C LEU A 8 -1.15 -22.54 -4.51
N PRO A 9 -1.63 -23.16 -5.62
CA PRO A 9 -1.89 -22.43 -6.86
C PRO A 9 -2.87 -21.26 -6.72
N GLU A 10 -3.94 -21.43 -5.95
CA GLU A 10 -4.93 -20.36 -5.73
C GLU A 10 -4.36 -19.22 -4.89
N ARG A 11 -3.59 -19.54 -3.85
CA ARG A 11 -2.87 -18.54 -3.05
C ARG A 11 -1.87 -17.77 -3.91
N SER A 12 -1.11 -18.49 -4.76
CA SER A 12 -0.17 -17.87 -5.71
C SER A 12 -0.88 -16.98 -6.72
N ALA A 13 -2.05 -17.38 -7.21
CA ALA A 13 -2.85 -16.57 -8.12
C ALA A 13 -3.28 -15.25 -7.46
N LEU A 14 -3.81 -15.30 -6.23
CA LEU A 14 -4.21 -14.10 -5.49
C LEU A 14 -3.04 -13.15 -5.24
N LEU A 15 -1.91 -13.68 -4.76
CA LEU A 15 -0.71 -12.86 -4.49
C LEU A 15 -0.12 -12.26 -5.76
N ALA A 16 -0.15 -12.97 -6.89
CA ALA A 16 0.34 -12.42 -8.15
C ALA A 16 -0.54 -11.31 -8.70
N LEU A 17 -1.87 -11.45 -8.60
CA LEU A 17 -2.79 -10.37 -9.00
C LEU A 17 -2.63 -9.14 -8.09
N MET A 18 -2.37 -9.36 -6.79
CA MET A 18 -2.04 -8.28 -5.85
C MET A 18 -0.76 -7.55 -6.27
N THR A 19 0.29 -8.29 -6.65
CA THR A 19 1.58 -7.71 -7.09
C THR A 19 1.48 -6.89 -8.36
N LEU A 20 0.60 -7.27 -9.31
CA LEU A 20 0.48 -6.55 -10.58
C LEU A 20 -0.38 -5.28 -10.49
N ILE A 21 -1.24 -5.17 -9.46
CA ILE A 21 -2.09 -4.00 -9.19
C ILE A 21 -2.93 -3.58 -10.42
N ARG A 22 -3.30 -4.53 -11.27
CA ARG A 22 -4.05 -4.29 -12.50
C ARG A 22 -4.75 -5.56 -12.97
N GLU A 23 -5.65 -5.39 -13.93
CA GLU A 23 -6.19 -6.53 -14.69
C GLU A 23 -5.05 -7.28 -15.40
N ALA A 24 -4.97 -8.60 -15.20
CA ALA A 24 -3.86 -9.41 -15.70
C ALA A 24 -4.35 -10.64 -16.47
N SER A 25 -3.82 -10.79 -17.68
CA SER A 25 -3.97 -12.01 -18.46
C SER A 25 -2.95 -13.06 -18.02
N ASN A 26 -3.17 -14.32 -18.40
CA ASN A 26 -2.15 -15.36 -18.21
C ASN A 26 -0.82 -15.06 -18.94
N ALA A 27 -0.84 -14.26 -20.02
CA ALA A 27 0.40 -13.82 -20.67
C ALA A 27 1.19 -12.91 -19.72
N ASN A 28 0.56 -11.87 -19.16
CA ASN A 28 1.19 -10.97 -18.19
C ASN A 28 1.74 -11.73 -16.96
N LEU A 29 0.92 -12.61 -16.40
CA LEU A 29 1.28 -13.39 -15.22
C LEU A 29 2.46 -14.35 -15.47
N THR A 30 2.56 -14.90 -16.68
CA THR A 30 3.68 -15.78 -17.06
C THR A 30 4.94 -14.97 -17.33
N ASP A 31 4.82 -13.86 -18.07
CA ASP A 31 5.96 -13.03 -18.46
C ASP A 31 6.62 -12.35 -17.24
N GLU A 32 5.83 -11.85 -16.29
CA GLU A 32 6.34 -11.09 -15.15
C GLU A 32 6.66 -11.95 -13.93
N LEU A 33 5.87 -13.00 -13.68
CA LEU A 33 5.92 -13.77 -12.43
C LEU A 33 6.11 -15.27 -12.65
N GLY A 34 6.13 -15.75 -13.89
CA GLY A 34 6.27 -17.17 -14.21
C GLY A 34 5.09 -18.03 -13.76
N ILE A 35 3.92 -17.44 -13.51
CA ILE A 35 2.74 -18.18 -13.04
C ILE A 35 1.59 -18.16 -14.04
N LYS A 36 0.69 -19.13 -13.90
CA LYS A 36 -0.50 -19.26 -14.74
C LYS A 36 -1.69 -19.67 -13.89
N ILE A 37 -2.80 -18.95 -14.03
CA ILE A 37 -4.09 -19.29 -13.43
C ILE A 37 -4.80 -20.24 -14.40
N LYS A 38 -4.97 -21.52 -14.02
CA LYS A 38 -5.70 -22.48 -14.85
C LYS A 38 -7.20 -22.35 -14.60
N LYS A 39 -7.97 -23.21 -15.27
CA LYS A 39 -9.42 -23.09 -15.31
C LYS A 39 -10.02 -23.37 -13.92
N GLU A 40 -9.47 -24.37 -13.25
CA GLU A 40 -9.94 -24.88 -11.96
C GLU A 40 -9.73 -23.83 -10.87
N GLU A 41 -8.52 -23.23 -10.79
CA GLU A 41 -8.25 -22.18 -9.80
C GLU A 41 -9.09 -20.93 -10.07
N ARG A 42 -9.21 -20.51 -11.34
CA ARG A 42 -10.04 -19.35 -11.71
C ARG A 42 -11.50 -19.56 -11.28
N GLN A 43 -12.06 -20.73 -11.57
CA GLN A 43 -13.46 -21.00 -11.28
C GLN A 43 -13.73 -20.97 -9.78
N HIS A 44 -12.88 -21.61 -8.98
CA HIS A 44 -13.04 -21.63 -7.53
C HIS A 44 -12.82 -20.23 -6.91
N LEU A 45 -11.83 -19.46 -7.38
CA LEU A 45 -11.59 -18.09 -6.89
C LEU A 45 -12.74 -17.12 -7.24
N ILE A 46 -13.44 -17.34 -8.36
CA ILE A 46 -14.67 -16.61 -8.70
C ILE A 46 -15.81 -17.01 -7.77
N GLU A 47 -15.98 -18.31 -7.51
CA GLU A 47 -17.03 -18.81 -6.59
C GLU A 47 -16.86 -18.28 -5.17
N LEU A 48 -15.61 -18.11 -4.73
CA LEU A 48 -15.27 -17.48 -3.45
C LEU A 48 -15.40 -15.95 -3.46
N GLY A 49 -15.62 -15.34 -4.62
CA GLY A 49 -15.75 -13.90 -4.78
C GLY A 49 -14.43 -13.12 -4.68
N TYR A 50 -13.27 -13.80 -4.73
CA TYR A 50 -11.96 -13.15 -4.60
C TYR A 50 -11.46 -12.52 -5.90
N ILE A 51 -11.91 -13.01 -7.05
CA ILE A 51 -11.55 -12.44 -8.35
C ILE A 51 -12.78 -12.28 -9.24
N LYS A 52 -12.70 -11.33 -10.17
CA LYS A 52 -13.51 -11.31 -11.39
C LYS A 52 -12.64 -11.75 -12.57
N ALA A 53 -13.25 -12.41 -13.55
CA ALA A 53 -12.56 -12.78 -14.78
C ALA A 53 -13.48 -12.71 -15.99
N TRP A 54 -12.92 -12.28 -17.12
CA TRP A 54 -13.63 -12.15 -18.39
C TRP A 54 -12.68 -12.46 -19.55
N GLN A 55 -13.26 -12.66 -20.73
CA GLN A 55 -12.48 -12.88 -21.95
C GLN A 55 -12.39 -11.59 -22.75
N THR A 56 -11.19 -11.26 -23.23
CA THR A 56 -10.95 -10.07 -24.07
C THR A 56 -10.16 -10.40 -25.34
N GLY A 57 -10.25 -9.50 -26.31
CA GLY A 57 -9.49 -9.54 -27.56
C GLY A 57 -9.89 -10.65 -28.54
N ARG A 58 -9.22 -10.65 -29.70
CA ARG A 58 -9.48 -11.57 -30.81
C ARG A 58 -9.33 -13.05 -30.43
N TYR A 59 -8.41 -13.36 -29.51
CA TYR A 59 -8.13 -14.72 -29.06
C TYR A 59 -8.89 -15.14 -27.80
N ARG A 60 -9.83 -14.30 -27.30
CA ARG A 60 -10.62 -14.56 -26.09
C ARG A 60 -9.76 -14.94 -24.88
N ALA A 61 -8.65 -14.23 -24.69
CA ALA A 61 -7.75 -14.46 -23.57
C ALA A 61 -8.47 -14.14 -22.26
N TRP A 62 -8.29 -14.99 -21.25
CA TRP A 62 -8.81 -14.73 -19.91
C TRP A 62 -7.97 -13.66 -19.21
N VAL A 63 -8.65 -12.64 -18.72
CA VAL A 63 -8.14 -11.57 -17.87
C VAL A 63 -8.78 -11.70 -16.50
N HIS A 64 -8.01 -11.41 -15.45
CA HIS A 64 -8.41 -11.56 -14.05
C HIS A 64 -8.06 -10.30 -13.28
N GLU A 65 -8.86 -9.97 -12.28
CA GLU A 65 -8.63 -8.83 -11.39
C GLU A 65 -9.16 -9.19 -10.00
N LEU A 66 -8.47 -8.73 -8.96
CA LEU A 66 -8.93 -8.90 -7.58
C LEU A 66 -10.21 -8.10 -7.36
N THR A 67 -11.12 -8.66 -6.57
CA THR A 67 -12.22 -7.88 -5.94
C THR A 67 -11.72 -7.26 -4.64
N ASP A 68 -12.53 -6.39 -4.02
CA ASP A 68 -12.25 -5.86 -2.66
C ASP A 68 -12.07 -6.99 -1.63
N GLU A 69 -12.87 -8.05 -1.77
CA GLU A 69 -12.76 -9.26 -0.95
C GLU A 69 -11.44 -9.98 -1.21
N GLY A 70 -11.02 -10.10 -2.48
CA GLY A 70 -9.72 -10.64 -2.88
C GLY A 70 -8.55 -9.87 -2.27
N TRP A 71 -8.59 -8.54 -2.32
CA TRP A 71 -7.58 -7.69 -1.69
C TRP A 71 -7.49 -7.92 -0.18
N ARG A 72 -8.63 -8.03 0.52
CA ARG A 72 -8.63 -8.33 1.96
C ARG A 72 -8.07 -9.71 2.25
N ARG A 73 -8.46 -10.73 1.47
CA ARG A 73 -7.94 -12.09 1.61
C ARG A 73 -6.44 -12.16 1.34
N CYS A 74 -5.90 -11.37 0.41
CA CYS A 74 -4.46 -11.24 0.20
C CYS A 74 -3.75 -10.67 1.44
N GLY A 75 -4.38 -9.72 2.14
CA GLY A 75 -3.87 -9.21 3.41
C GLY A 75 -3.76 -10.31 4.48
N ASP A 76 -4.81 -11.12 4.62
CA ASP A 76 -4.80 -12.29 5.53
C ASP A 76 -3.70 -13.30 5.17
N GLU A 77 -3.44 -13.44 3.87
CA GLU A 77 -2.44 -14.36 3.34
C GLU A 77 -1.01 -14.02 3.79
N LEU A 78 -0.70 -12.74 4.00
CA LEU A 78 0.60 -12.31 4.55
C LEU A 78 0.81 -12.80 5.98
N GLY A 79 -0.29 -12.99 6.73
CA GLY A 79 -0.30 -13.55 8.07
C GLY A 79 -0.29 -15.08 8.13
N SER A 80 -0.42 -15.75 6.98
CA SER A 80 -0.60 -17.21 6.90
C SER A 80 0.57 -17.98 7.53
N PRO A 81 0.30 -19.11 8.21
CA PRO A 81 1.34 -19.98 8.70
C PRO A 81 2.13 -20.58 7.53
N THR A 82 3.41 -20.85 7.77
CA THR A 82 4.25 -21.53 6.80
C THR A 82 3.71 -22.94 6.51
N PRO A 83 3.59 -23.34 5.24
CA PRO A 83 3.20 -24.71 4.89
C PRO A 83 4.10 -25.77 5.54
N LYS A 84 3.50 -26.90 5.95
CA LYS A 84 4.26 -28.05 6.47
C LYS A 84 5.26 -28.55 5.42
N GLY A 85 6.48 -28.85 5.86
CA GLY A 85 7.54 -29.35 4.96
C GLY A 85 8.23 -28.28 4.10
N ALA A 86 7.89 -27.00 4.26
CA ALA A 86 8.52 -25.93 3.48
C ALA A 86 10.06 -25.87 3.70
N PRO A 87 10.86 -25.64 2.64
CA PRO A 87 12.31 -25.46 2.73
C PRO A 87 12.72 -24.32 3.66
N LYS A 88 13.97 -24.34 4.17
CA LYS A 88 14.49 -23.34 5.13
C LYS A 88 14.25 -21.90 4.68
N ALA A 89 14.60 -21.58 3.42
CA ALA A 89 14.42 -20.23 2.86
C ALA A 89 12.94 -19.79 2.85
N THR A 90 12.03 -20.68 2.46
CA THR A 90 10.59 -20.42 2.50
C THR A 90 10.09 -20.17 3.92
N ARG A 91 10.58 -20.91 4.92
CA ARG A 91 10.21 -20.66 6.32
C ARG A 91 10.66 -19.29 6.82
N LEU A 92 11.86 -18.85 6.42
CA LEU A 92 12.35 -17.51 6.73
C LEU A 92 11.46 -16.43 6.08
N GLN A 93 11.13 -16.59 4.80
CA GLN A 93 10.27 -15.66 4.08
C GLN A 93 8.91 -15.51 4.77
N TYR A 94 8.20 -16.61 5.02
CA TYR A 94 6.91 -16.57 5.72
C TYR A 94 7.02 -15.96 7.13
N SER A 95 8.14 -16.17 7.83
CA SER A 95 8.35 -15.55 9.15
C SER A 95 8.48 -14.03 9.06
N LEU A 96 9.15 -13.51 8.03
CA LEU A 96 9.25 -12.07 7.77
C LEU A 96 7.90 -11.49 7.36
N THR A 97 7.20 -12.12 6.40
CA THR A 97 5.88 -11.69 5.94
C THR A 97 4.86 -11.61 7.09
N ARG A 98 4.87 -12.59 8.00
CA ARG A 98 4.01 -12.55 9.21
C ARG A 98 4.34 -11.41 10.16
N ARG A 99 5.62 -11.02 10.28
CA ARG A 99 6.01 -9.85 11.08
C ARG A 99 5.51 -8.56 10.45
N PHE A 100 5.54 -8.45 9.12
CA PHE A 100 4.94 -7.32 8.41
C PHE A 100 3.43 -7.28 8.59
N ALA A 101 2.73 -8.40 8.42
CA ALA A 101 1.29 -8.48 8.67
C ALA A 101 0.92 -8.05 10.10
N ALA A 102 1.68 -8.49 11.11
CA ALA A 102 1.47 -8.08 12.50
C ALA A 102 1.74 -6.58 12.72
N PHE A 103 2.74 -6.01 12.04
CA PHE A 103 3.02 -4.58 12.09
C PHE A 103 1.90 -3.76 11.43
N MET A 104 1.42 -4.18 10.26
CA MET A 104 0.32 -3.53 9.54
C MET A 104 -0.95 -3.54 10.38
N ALA A 105 -1.32 -4.69 10.94
CA ALA A 105 -2.49 -4.81 11.82
C ALA A 105 -2.39 -3.89 13.06
N ARG A 106 -1.20 -3.77 13.66
CA ARG A 106 -0.96 -2.85 14.79
C ARG A 106 -1.00 -1.37 14.40
N SER A 107 -0.78 -1.07 13.13
CA SER A 107 -0.71 0.29 12.60
C SER A 107 -1.99 0.71 11.87
N ASP A 108 -3.03 -0.12 11.91
CA ASP A 108 -4.29 0.04 11.17
C ASP A 108 -4.09 0.22 9.65
N LEU A 109 -3.05 -0.42 9.10
CA LEU A 109 -2.72 -0.41 7.68
C LEU A 109 -3.33 -1.63 6.98
N ARG A 110 -3.93 -1.41 5.81
CA ARG A 110 -4.42 -2.44 4.91
C ARG A 110 -3.39 -2.69 3.82
N ILE A 111 -3.41 -3.90 3.23
CA ILE A 111 -2.47 -4.23 2.15
C ILE A 111 -2.68 -3.34 0.93
N ALA A 112 -3.92 -2.95 0.66
CA ALA A 112 -4.25 -1.98 -0.38
C ALA A 112 -3.53 -0.64 -0.15
N ASP A 113 -3.38 -0.18 1.09
CA ASP A 113 -2.73 1.11 1.38
C ASP A 113 -1.24 1.13 0.99
N ILE A 114 -0.59 -0.04 0.95
CA ILE A 114 0.79 -0.18 0.50
C ILE A 114 0.86 -0.12 -1.03
N PHE A 115 -0.05 -0.82 -1.72
CA PHE A 115 -0.05 -0.91 -3.18
C PHE A 115 -0.69 0.32 -3.87
N VAL A 116 -1.53 1.08 -3.16
CA VAL A 116 -2.03 2.39 -3.59
C VAL A 116 -0.91 3.42 -3.71
N LEU A 117 0.25 3.21 -3.06
CA LEU A 117 1.42 4.06 -3.26
C LEU A 117 1.98 3.96 -4.70
N ASP A 118 1.78 2.82 -5.37
CA ASP A 118 2.23 2.56 -6.74
C ASP A 118 1.16 2.87 -7.81
N ASP A 119 -0.08 3.18 -7.39
CA ASP A 119 -1.18 3.45 -8.31
C ASP A 119 -1.15 4.90 -8.83
N GLU A 120 -0.53 5.08 -9.99
CA GLU A 120 -0.43 6.30 -10.81
C GLU A 120 -1.79 6.84 -11.33
N SER A 121 -2.94 6.39 -10.79
CA SER A 121 -4.27 6.68 -11.35
C SER A 121 -5.17 7.55 -10.47
N THR A 122 -4.68 8.73 -10.10
CA THR A 122 -5.40 9.99 -9.78
C THR A 122 -4.33 11.09 -9.96
N PRO A 123 -4.58 12.40 -10.21
CA PRO A 123 -3.49 13.35 -10.43
C PRO A 123 -2.69 13.61 -9.13
N ALA A 124 -1.88 12.63 -8.73
CA ALA A 124 -0.96 12.66 -7.61
C ALA A 124 0.18 13.64 -7.90
N VAL A 125 0.49 13.87 -9.18
CA VAL A 125 1.37 14.96 -9.63
C VAL A 125 0.80 16.32 -9.16
N ASP A 126 -0.50 16.57 -9.32
CA ASP A 126 -1.13 17.82 -8.86
C ASP A 126 -1.10 17.96 -7.33
N MET A 127 -1.49 16.93 -6.58
CA MET A 127 -1.47 17.01 -5.12
C MET A 127 -0.05 17.11 -4.56
N THR A 128 0.90 16.36 -5.10
CA THR A 128 2.30 16.39 -4.66
C THR A 128 2.96 17.72 -4.98
N ASP A 129 2.72 18.26 -6.18
CA ASP A 129 3.21 19.58 -6.57
C ASP A 129 2.55 20.69 -5.73
N ARG A 130 1.26 20.56 -5.42
CA ARG A 130 0.56 21.45 -4.50
C ARG A 130 1.16 21.39 -3.09
N ILE A 131 1.51 20.21 -2.59
CA ILE A 131 2.21 20.03 -1.30
C ILE A 131 3.59 20.69 -1.34
N ARG A 132 4.34 20.55 -2.43
CA ARG A 132 5.64 21.24 -2.59
C ARG A 132 5.50 22.74 -2.62
N ALA A 133 4.53 23.27 -3.37
CA ALA A 133 4.25 24.70 -3.43
C ALA A 133 3.90 25.26 -2.04
N ALA A 134 3.00 24.57 -1.33
CA ALA A 134 2.64 24.93 0.04
C ALA A 134 3.84 24.83 1.00
N TYR A 135 4.70 23.82 0.85
CA TYR A 135 5.94 23.72 1.61
C TYR A 135 6.86 24.92 1.34
N THR A 136 7.05 25.31 0.07
CA THR A 136 7.87 26.49 -0.29
C THR A 136 7.33 27.77 0.31
N GLU A 137 6.01 27.96 0.38
CA GLU A 137 5.39 29.13 1.02
C GLU A 137 5.51 29.10 2.56
N LEU A 138 5.45 27.92 3.16
CA LEU A 138 5.42 27.77 4.62
C LEU A 138 6.80 27.67 5.27
N ALA A 139 7.79 27.17 4.53
CA ALA A 139 9.15 26.96 5.00
C ALA A 139 9.85 28.31 5.25
N THR A 140 10.46 28.44 6.43
CA THR A 140 11.18 29.67 6.81
C THR A 140 12.59 29.75 6.23
N ALA A 141 13.14 28.61 5.80
CA ALA A 141 14.44 28.48 5.16
C ALA A 141 14.47 27.20 4.30
N PRO A 142 15.42 27.06 3.37
CA PRO A 142 15.63 25.82 2.63
C PRO A 142 15.78 24.63 3.58
N SER A 143 15.13 23.51 3.25
CA SER A 143 15.12 22.27 4.05
C SER A 143 14.58 22.40 5.49
N ALA A 144 13.96 23.53 5.85
CA ALA A 144 13.40 23.73 7.18
C ALA A 144 12.15 22.87 7.41
N GLY A 145 12.02 22.30 8.61
CA GLY A 145 10.84 21.53 8.99
C GLY A 145 9.58 22.40 9.04
N VAL A 146 8.58 22.07 8.23
CA VAL A 146 7.23 22.65 8.26
C VAL A 146 6.34 21.73 9.08
N SER A 147 5.69 22.27 10.12
CA SER A 147 4.77 21.50 10.96
C SER A 147 3.56 21.00 10.16
N LEU A 148 3.15 19.75 10.37
CA LEU A 148 1.94 19.18 9.77
C LEU A 148 0.68 19.92 10.18
N THR A 149 0.64 20.55 11.36
CA THR A 149 -0.47 21.43 11.78
C THR A 149 -0.67 22.59 10.80
N ARG A 150 0.42 23.29 10.45
CA ARG A 150 0.38 24.39 9.48
C ARG A 150 0.06 23.90 8.08
N LEU A 151 0.64 22.77 7.68
CA LEU A 151 0.38 22.18 6.38
C LEU A 151 -1.10 21.80 6.24
N ARG A 152 -1.68 21.06 7.20
CA ARG A 152 -3.10 20.68 7.19
C ARG A 152 -4.04 21.89 7.12
N ARG A 153 -3.68 23.02 7.74
CA ARG A 153 -4.48 24.25 7.64
C ARG A 153 -4.52 24.82 6.21
N ALA A 154 -3.43 24.69 5.46
CA ALA A 154 -3.35 25.12 4.06
C ALA A 154 -4.14 24.21 3.10
N PHE A 155 -4.47 22.99 3.54
CA PHE A 155 -5.24 21.99 2.80
C PHE A 155 -6.58 21.68 3.47
N ALA A 156 -7.23 22.70 4.05
CA ALA A 156 -8.52 22.54 4.74
C ALA A 156 -9.66 22.09 3.79
N ASP A 157 -9.46 22.25 2.48
CA ASP A 157 -10.33 21.78 1.40
C ASP A 157 -10.15 20.29 1.05
N VAL A 158 -9.11 19.63 1.57
CA VAL A 158 -8.76 18.24 1.25
C VAL A 158 -9.09 17.33 2.45
N ALA A 159 -9.64 16.15 2.17
CA ALA A 159 -9.89 15.17 3.22
C ALA A 159 -8.57 14.73 3.87
N ARG A 160 -8.60 14.53 5.19
CA ARG A 160 -7.41 14.15 5.97
C ARG A 160 -6.74 12.88 5.43
N SER A 161 -7.52 11.87 5.09
CA SER A 161 -7.01 10.61 4.52
C SER A 161 -6.22 10.82 3.24
N ASP A 162 -6.69 11.73 2.38
CA ASP A 162 -6.14 11.93 1.05
C ASP A 162 -4.84 12.72 1.12
N LEU A 163 -4.78 13.74 1.99
CA LEU A 163 -3.54 14.46 2.30
C LEU A 163 -2.51 13.54 2.96
N ASP A 164 -2.93 12.69 3.90
CA ASP A 164 -2.04 11.75 4.58
C ASP A 164 -1.44 10.74 3.57
N ALA A 165 -2.26 10.21 2.66
CA ALA A 165 -1.78 9.34 1.59
C ALA A 165 -0.81 10.05 0.63
N ALA A 166 -1.09 11.31 0.27
CA ALA A 166 -0.20 12.10 -0.58
C ALA A 166 1.15 12.40 0.10
N LEU A 167 1.15 12.70 1.41
CA LEU A 167 2.37 12.89 2.19
C LEU A 167 3.21 11.62 2.28
N LEU A 168 2.58 10.46 2.45
CA LEU A 168 3.27 9.17 2.46
C LEU A 168 3.89 8.85 1.11
N ARG A 169 3.20 9.13 -0.01
CA ARG A 169 3.78 8.99 -1.36
C ARG A 169 4.96 9.93 -1.57
N LEU A 170 4.81 11.21 -1.22
CA LEU A 170 5.90 12.18 -1.35
C LEU A 170 7.12 11.79 -0.52
N ALA A 171 6.93 11.17 0.65
CA ALA A 171 8.01 10.68 1.50
C ALA A 171 8.78 9.46 0.95
N LEU A 172 8.35 8.87 -0.17
CA LEU A 172 9.13 7.86 -0.90
C LEU A 172 10.32 8.49 -1.64
N GLU A 173 10.27 9.79 -1.91
CA GLU A 173 11.37 10.49 -2.58
C GLU A 173 12.56 10.70 -1.65
N PRO A 174 13.81 10.51 -2.15
CA PRO A 174 15.00 10.62 -1.31
C PRO A 174 15.19 11.99 -0.64
N SER A 175 14.71 13.07 -1.26
CA SER A 175 14.82 14.45 -0.80
C SER A 175 13.76 14.85 0.22
N VAL A 176 12.78 13.98 0.50
CA VAL A 176 11.67 14.29 1.42
C VAL A 176 11.85 13.51 2.71
N ARG A 177 11.64 14.19 3.83
CA ARG A 177 11.64 13.57 5.16
C ARG A 177 10.38 13.97 5.92
N LEU A 178 9.78 12.97 6.54
CA LEU A 178 8.80 13.15 7.61
C LEU A 178 9.49 12.86 8.94
N ASN A 179 9.57 13.87 9.80
CA ASN A 179 10.37 13.81 11.01
C ASN A 179 9.47 13.95 12.26
N PRO A 180 9.74 13.20 13.33
CA PRO A 180 9.23 13.53 14.66
C PRO A 180 9.78 14.89 15.10
N GLU A 181 8.99 15.63 15.90
CA GLU A 181 9.54 16.76 16.65
C GLU A 181 10.38 16.22 17.80
N PHE A 182 11.69 16.48 17.76
CA PHE A 182 12.63 15.97 18.74
C PHE A 182 12.33 16.51 20.14
N ASN A 183 11.92 17.78 20.25
CA ASN A 183 11.54 18.37 21.51
C ASN A 183 10.04 18.20 21.79
N GLN A 184 9.59 16.99 22.12
CA GLN A 184 8.16 16.69 22.31
C GLN A 184 7.43 17.55 23.36
N LYS A 185 8.16 18.26 24.23
CA LYS A 185 7.58 19.19 25.22
C LYS A 185 7.02 20.46 24.56
N THR A 186 7.47 20.81 23.37
CA THR A 186 6.96 21.98 22.61
C THR A 186 5.66 21.67 21.88
N LEU A 187 5.33 20.39 21.69
CA LEU A 187 4.14 19.97 20.97
C LEU A 187 2.87 20.36 21.71
N THR A 188 2.00 21.09 21.00
CA THR A 188 0.66 21.42 21.47
C THR A 188 -0.30 20.23 21.26
N PRO A 189 -1.50 20.26 21.85
CA PRO A 189 -2.54 19.27 21.52
C PRO A 189 -2.90 19.26 20.03
N ALA A 190 -2.84 20.42 19.36
CA ALA A 190 -3.10 20.52 17.93
C ALA A 190 -2.01 19.81 17.12
N ASP A 191 -0.74 19.92 17.53
CA ASP A 191 0.36 19.25 16.84
C ASP A 191 0.28 17.72 16.97
N ARG A 192 -0.10 17.23 18.15
CA ARG A 192 -0.35 15.79 18.35
C ARG A 192 -1.55 15.31 17.52
N ALA A 193 -2.63 16.10 17.46
CA ALA A 193 -3.80 15.77 16.66
C ALA A 193 -3.51 15.80 15.14
N ALA A 194 -2.59 16.66 14.70
CA ALA A 194 -2.16 16.81 13.32
C ALA A 194 -1.07 15.82 12.90
N ALA A 195 -0.48 15.08 13.84
CA ALA A 195 0.56 14.12 13.54
C ALA A 195 0.11 13.08 12.50
N LEU A 196 1.08 12.60 11.73
CA LEU A 196 0.93 11.46 10.84
C LEU A 196 1.60 10.26 11.52
N ARG A 197 0.98 9.08 11.45
CA ARG A 197 1.53 7.86 12.05
C ARG A 197 2.36 7.12 11.00
N THR A 198 3.66 6.99 11.22
CA THR A 198 4.57 6.28 10.31
C THR A 198 5.51 5.38 11.10
N GLY A 199 5.68 4.12 10.69
CA GLY A 199 6.66 3.23 11.36
C GLY A 199 6.37 2.93 12.84
N GLY A 200 5.15 3.21 13.33
CA GLY A 200 4.80 3.11 14.74
C GLY A 200 5.14 4.35 15.59
N GLU A 201 5.57 5.44 14.97
CA GLU A 201 5.85 6.74 15.61
C GLU A 201 4.98 7.85 15.00
N ASP A 202 4.74 8.90 15.78
CA ASP A 202 4.06 10.11 15.33
C ASP A 202 5.09 11.10 14.76
N VAL A 203 4.96 11.41 13.47
CA VAL A 203 5.77 12.43 12.79
C VAL A 203 5.00 13.74 12.72
N HIS A 204 5.73 14.85 12.85
CA HIS A 204 5.16 16.17 13.10
C HIS A 204 5.62 17.21 12.08
N LEU A 205 6.73 16.96 11.39
CA LEU A 205 7.38 17.91 10.49
C LEU A 205 7.57 17.27 9.10
N LEU A 206 7.31 18.06 8.05
CA LEU A 206 7.72 17.78 6.68
C LEU A 206 8.95 18.63 6.36
N SER A 207 9.99 18.04 5.80
CA SER A 207 11.13 18.77 5.22
C SER A 207 11.46 18.24 3.84
N ILE A 208 11.71 19.13 2.90
CA ILE A 208 12.10 18.84 1.52
C ILE A 208 13.45 19.49 1.27
N GLU A 209 14.45 18.67 0.96
CA GLU A 209 15.79 19.11 0.55
C GLU A 209 15.73 19.73 -0.85
N GLN A 210 16.35 20.90 -1.02
CA GLN A 210 16.54 21.49 -2.34
C GLN A 210 17.86 20.99 -2.91
N SER A 211 17.80 20.45 -4.14
CA SER A 211 18.96 19.99 -4.90
C SER A 211 19.86 21.14 -5.35
#